data_AF-A0A6N8W7C8-F1
#
_entry.id   AF-A0A6N8W7C8-F1
#
_cell.length_a   1.000
_cell.length_b   1.000
_cell.length_c   1.000
_cell.angle_alpha   90.00
_cell.angle_beta   90.00
_cell.angle_gamma   90.00
#
_symmetry.space_group_name_H-M   'P 1'
#
loop_
_entity.id
_entity.type
_entity.pdbx_description
1 polymer ?
#
loop_
_entity_poly.entity_id
_entity_poly.type
_entity_poly.pdbx_seq_one_letter_code
_entity_poly.pdbx_strand_id
1 'polypeptide(L)'
;MGLGRTIKPTLTGGLLGSPTGLPYASGRQVRTAAAVVGLVVLAWLLAELPLLWAAAAVAAGGGGVLLLRFPHLIWPGLALALPFASALKRGPISLADLMLGTAVLLWFVDGARKGRLRLTSGPLPILFVVYLLALLLSFSNAIDLQEAVEGVIKWLQMLVAVLLVQEALSSRQIRWLVWGLLAGGVLQAALGIYQFVFRIGPPNFLLLD
;
A
#
# COMPACT_ATOMS: atom_id res chain seq x y z
N MET A 1 -31.19 -44.07 68.26
CA MET A 1 -30.32 -43.45 69.28
C MET A 1 -28.88 -43.73 68.86
N GLY A 2 -28.09 -42.68 68.61
CA GLY A 2 -26.67 -42.78 68.26
C GLY A 2 -26.33 -42.23 66.88
N LEU A 3 -25.19 -41.53 66.81
CA LEU A 3 -24.54 -40.84 65.67
C LEU A 3 -25.02 -39.39 65.47
N GLY A 4 -24.20 -38.35 65.52
CA GLY A 4 -22.76 -38.22 65.73
C GLY A 4 -22.45 -36.72 65.66
N ARG A 5 -21.78 -36.18 66.69
CA ARG A 5 -21.35 -34.77 66.75
C ARG A 5 -20.27 -34.53 65.70
N THR A 6 -20.56 -33.73 64.68
CA THR A 6 -19.56 -33.16 63.78
C THR A 6 -19.05 -31.83 64.34
N ILE A 7 -17.75 -31.82 64.62
CA ILE A 7 -16.96 -30.70 65.11
C ILE A 7 -16.81 -29.68 63.97
N LYS A 8 -17.18 -28.42 64.19
CA LYS A 8 -16.86 -27.29 63.30
C LYS A 8 -15.42 -26.82 63.59
N PRO A 9 -14.51 -26.77 62.61
CA PRO A 9 -13.32 -25.97 62.74
C PRO A 9 -13.64 -24.52 62.37
N THR A 10 -13.48 -23.65 63.37
CA THR A 10 -13.40 -22.20 63.23
C THR A 10 -12.12 -21.86 62.46
N LEU A 11 -12.24 -21.50 61.19
CA LEU A 11 -11.15 -20.87 60.44
C LEU A 11 -11.38 -19.35 60.44
N THR A 12 -10.87 -18.73 61.50
CA THR A 12 -10.42 -17.35 61.49
C THR A 12 -9.17 -17.26 60.62
N GLY A 13 -9.30 -16.72 59.41
CA GLY A 13 -8.19 -16.40 58.53
C GLY A 13 -8.55 -15.16 57.72
N GLY A 14 -7.99 -14.03 58.14
CA GLY A 14 -8.29 -12.71 57.59
C GLY A 14 -8.11 -12.65 56.08
N LEU A 15 -9.18 -12.26 55.38
CA LEU A 15 -9.11 -11.78 54.02
C LEU A 15 -8.33 -10.45 54.03
N LEU A 16 -7.06 -10.53 53.65
CA LEU A 16 -6.23 -9.39 53.29
C LEU A 16 -7.02 -8.49 52.32
N GLY A 17 -7.03 -7.19 52.64
CA GLY A 17 -7.70 -6.17 51.85
C GLY A 17 -7.30 -6.22 50.38
N SER A 18 -8.31 -6.04 49.53
CA SER A 18 -8.19 -5.87 48.09
C SER A 18 -7.17 -4.75 47.80
N PRO A 19 -6.06 -5.02 47.09
CA PRO A 19 -5.21 -3.93 46.64
C PRO A 19 -5.98 -3.12 45.59
N THR A 20 -6.34 -1.91 46.00
CA THR A 20 -6.48 -0.70 45.17
C THR A 20 -6.97 -0.91 43.73
N GLY A 21 -8.22 -0.51 43.50
CA GLY A 21 -8.77 -0.37 42.15
C GLY A 21 -7.92 0.57 41.31
N LEU A 22 -7.05 -0.02 40.48
CA LEU A 22 -6.56 0.66 39.30
C LEU A 22 -7.79 0.92 38.42
N PRO A 23 -8.11 2.18 38.08
CA PRO A 23 -9.22 2.46 37.19
C PRO A 23 -8.93 1.78 35.86
N TYR A 24 -9.63 0.68 35.59
CA TYR A 24 -9.69 0.10 34.25
C TYR A 24 -10.34 1.16 33.37
N ALA A 25 -9.50 1.93 32.66
CA ALA A 25 -9.95 2.87 31.66
C ALA A 25 -10.81 2.09 30.68
N SER A 26 -12.09 2.43 30.62
CA SER A 26 -13.04 1.75 29.73
C SER A 26 -12.46 1.79 28.29
N GLY A 27 -12.66 0.74 27.50
CA GLY A 27 -12.11 0.67 26.13
C GLY A 27 -12.53 1.87 25.25
N ARG A 28 -13.57 2.60 25.65
CA ARG A 28 -14.00 3.87 25.06
C ARG A 28 -13.05 5.03 25.40
N GLN A 29 -12.60 5.15 26.65
CA GLN A 29 -11.66 6.17 27.12
C GLN A 29 -10.27 6.01 26.50
N VAL A 30 -9.77 4.78 26.38
CA VAL A 30 -8.49 4.48 25.70
C VAL A 30 -8.56 4.84 24.22
N ARG A 31 -9.67 4.54 23.54
CA ARG A 31 -9.88 4.92 22.14
C ARG A 31 -9.99 6.43 21.94
N THR A 32 -10.66 7.15 22.84
CA THR A 32 -10.72 8.62 22.76
C THR A 32 -9.38 9.26 23.04
N ALA A 33 -8.61 8.77 24.01
CA ALA A 33 -7.27 9.27 24.29
C ALA A 33 -6.34 9.04 23.09
N ALA A 34 -6.36 7.86 22.50
CA ALA A 34 -5.61 7.55 21.29
C ALA A 34 -6.03 8.42 20.09
N ALA A 35 -7.33 8.71 19.95
CA ALA A 35 -7.84 9.59 18.89
C ALA A 35 -7.41 11.05 19.08
N VAL A 36 -7.43 11.56 20.32
CA VAL A 36 -6.98 12.92 20.63
C VAL A 36 -5.48 13.06 20.43
N VAL A 37 -4.68 12.10 20.90
CA VAL A 37 -3.23 12.07 20.65
C VAL A 37 -2.95 12.00 19.15
N GLY A 38 -3.69 11.15 18.42
CA GLY A 38 -3.60 11.08 16.96
C GLY A 38 -3.91 12.41 16.28
N LEU A 39 -4.95 13.13 16.71
CA LEU A 39 -5.31 14.45 16.20
C LEU A 39 -4.26 15.52 16.51
N VAL A 40 -3.68 15.51 17.71
CA VAL A 40 -2.64 16.46 18.11
C VAL A 40 -1.35 16.23 17.30
N VAL A 41 -0.96 14.98 17.10
CA VAL A 41 0.18 14.63 16.24
C VAL A 41 -0.08 15.02 14.79
N LEU A 42 -1.30 14.80 14.29
CA LEU A 42 -1.71 15.22 12.94
C LEU A 42 -1.64 16.74 12.77
N ALA A 43 -2.14 17.49 13.76
CA ALA A 43 -2.14 18.95 13.76
C ALA A 43 -0.73 19.53 13.83
N TRP A 44 0.15 18.93 14.64
CA TRP A 44 1.55 19.33 14.73
C TRP A 44 2.32 19.03 13.43
N LEU A 45 2.10 17.86 12.82
CA LEU A 45 2.66 17.53 11.51
C LEU A 45 2.16 18.47 10.40
N LEU A 46 0.89 18.88 10.43
CA LEU A 46 0.33 19.88 9.51
C LEU A 46 0.91 21.29 9.70
N ALA A 47 1.43 21.60 10.88
CA ALA A 47 1.96 22.93 11.21
C ALA A 47 3.42 23.12 10.81
N GLU A 48 4.25 22.07 10.86
CA GLU A 48 5.70 22.18 10.58
C GLU A 48 6.14 21.59 9.24
N LEU A 49 5.39 20.65 8.65
CA LEU A 49 5.75 20.11 7.33
C LEU A 49 5.28 21.03 6.20
N PRO A 50 6.07 21.19 5.13
CA PRO A 50 5.57 21.76 3.89
C PRO A 50 4.26 21.04 3.52
N LEU A 51 3.20 21.80 3.25
CA LEU A 51 1.81 21.31 3.15
C LEU A 51 1.65 20.01 2.33
N LEU A 52 2.48 19.84 1.30
CA LEU A 52 2.58 18.63 0.49
C LEU A 52 2.95 17.37 1.29
N TRP A 53 3.94 17.45 2.18
CA TRP A 53 4.38 16.31 2.99
C TRP A 53 3.38 15.98 4.10
N ALA A 54 2.73 16.98 4.67
CA ALA A 54 1.66 16.75 5.64
C ALA A 54 0.44 16.09 4.97
N ALA A 55 0.03 16.58 3.80
CA ALA A 55 -1.02 15.95 2.99
C ALA A 55 -0.64 14.52 2.58
N ALA A 56 0.62 14.28 2.19
CA ALA A 56 1.13 12.95 1.87
C ALA A 56 1.13 12.02 3.10
N ALA A 57 1.52 12.51 4.27
CA ALA A 57 1.50 11.73 5.51
C ALA A 57 0.08 11.38 5.95
N VAL A 58 -0.87 12.30 5.81
CA VAL A 58 -2.30 12.07 6.08
C VAL A 58 -2.88 11.08 5.07
N ALA A 59 -2.55 11.21 3.78
CA ALA A 59 -2.99 10.29 2.74
C ALA A 59 -2.37 8.88 2.93
N ALA A 60 -1.09 8.79 3.28
CA ALA A 60 -0.40 7.53 3.56
C ALA A 60 -0.91 6.89 4.86
N GLY A 61 -1.14 7.67 5.91
CA GLY A 61 -1.67 7.19 7.19
C GLY A 61 -3.14 6.77 7.08
N GLY A 62 -3.98 7.62 6.50
CA GLY A 62 -5.39 7.31 6.23
C GLY A 62 -5.55 6.16 5.26
N GLY A 63 -4.75 6.15 4.19
CA GLY A 63 -4.61 5.03 3.26
C GLY A 63 -4.20 3.76 3.99
N GLY A 64 -3.13 3.78 4.79
CA GLY A 64 -2.67 2.66 5.61
C GLY A 64 -3.76 2.09 6.52
N VAL A 65 -4.51 2.95 7.21
CA VAL A 65 -5.64 2.53 8.06
C VAL A 65 -6.76 1.91 7.23
N LEU A 66 -7.09 2.48 6.07
CA LEU A 66 -8.07 1.92 5.12
C LEU A 66 -7.62 0.57 4.56
N LEU A 67 -6.33 0.42 4.26
CA LEU A 67 -5.71 -0.81 3.74
C LEU A 67 -5.73 -1.92 4.79
N LEU A 68 -5.44 -1.59 6.05
CA LEU A 68 -5.52 -2.53 7.18
C LEU A 68 -6.97 -2.95 7.46
N ARG A 69 -7.92 -2.04 7.31
CA ARG A 69 -9.34 -2.31 7.58
C ARG A 69 -10.03 -3.04 6.43
N PHE A 70 -9.63 -2.75 5.20
CA PHE A 70 -10.21 -3.26 3.97
C PHE A 70 -9.08 -3.69 3.02
N PRO A 71 -8.50 -4.89 3.22
CA PRO A 71 -7.36 -5.37 2.42
C PRO A 71 -7.68 -5.47 0.91
N HIS A 72 -8.95 -5.50 0.53
CA HIS A 72 -9.36 -5.46 -0.88
C HIS A 72 -9.14 -4.09 -1.55
N LEU A 73 -9.00 -2.99 -0.79
CA LEU A 73 -8.71 -1.65 -1.31
C LEU A 73 -7.22 -1.44 -1.66
N ILE A 74 -6.35 -2.40 -1.30
CA ILE A 74 -4.91 -2.34 -1.60
C ILE A 74 -4.64 -2.14 -3.08
N TRP A 75 -5.38 -2.85 -3.93
CA TRP A 75 -5.19 -2.84 -5.37
C TRP A 75 -5.63 -1.53 -6.04
N PRO A 76 -6.86 -1.04 -5.85
CA PRO A 76 -7.24 0.27 -6.40
C PRO A 76 -6.44 1.44 -5.81
N GLY A 77 -6.05 1.37 -4.54
CA GLY A 77 -5.18 2.36 -3.92
C GLY A 77 -3.79 2.39 -4.54
N LEU A 78 -3.17 1.22 -4.74
CA LEU A 78 -1.91 1.07 -5.49
C LEU A 78 -2.03 1.60 -6.92
N ALA A 79 -3.11 1.25 -7.62
CA ALA A 79 -3.38 1.70 -8.98
C ALA A 79 -3.52 3.23 -9.09
N LEU A 80 -4.20 3.86 -8.13
CA LEU A 80 -4.33 5.31 -8.09
C LEU A 80 -3.00 6.00 -7.78
N ALA A 81 -2.20 5.41 -6.89
CA ALA A 81 -0.91 5.96 -6.47
C ALA A 81 0.22 5.73 -7.49
N LEU A 82 0.11 4.68 -8.30
CA LEU A 82 1.12 4.23 -9.27
C LEU A 82 1.63 5.35 -10.20
N PRO A 83 0.76 6.17 -10.84
CA PRO A 83 1.19 7.25 -11.71
C PRO A 83 2.13 8.24 -11.00
N PHE A 84 1.80 8.60 -9.75
CA PHE A 84 2.60 9.52 -8.93
C PHE A 84 3.85 8.85 -8.35
N ALA A 85 3.75 7.58 -7.94
CA ALA A 85 4.86 6.82 -7.40
C ALA A 85 5.99 6.60 -8.44
N SER A 86 5.63 6.51 -9.72
CA SER A 86 6.60 6.42 -10.83
C SER A 86 7.39 7.71 -11.04
N ALA A 87 6.82 8.88 -10.69
CA ALA A 87 7.51 10.17 -10.77
C ALA A 87 8.51 10.37 -9.62
N LEU A 88 8.31 9.69 -8.49
CA LEU A 88 9.20 9.71 -7.34
C LEU A 88 10.33 8.69 -7.53
N LYS A 89 11.38 9.10 -8.26
CA LYS A 89 12.58 8.30 -8.49
C LYS A 89 13.78 8.80 -7.68
N ARG A 90 14.58 7.88 -7.16
CA ARG A 90 15.94 8.15 -6.67
C ARG A 90 16.90 7.19 -7.35
N GLY A 91 17.69 7.71 -8.30
CA GLY A 91 18.52 6.87 -9.15
C GLY A 91 17.66 5.94 -10.03
N PRO A 92 18.08 4.68 -10.26
CA PRO A 92 17.39 3.76 -11.15
C PRO A 92 16.10 3.16 -10.55
N ILE A 93 15.81 3.42 -9.27
CA ILE A 93 14.68 2.82 -8.56
C ILE A 93 13.63 3.90 -8.24
N SER A 94 12.39 3.60 -8.61
CA SER A 94 11.20 4.38 -8.31
C SER A 94 10.43 3.82 -7.11
N LEU A 95 9.60 4.67 -6.50
CA LEU A 95 8.67 4.21 -5.46
C LEU A 95 7.69 3.16 -6.01
N ALA A 96 7.29 3.27 -7.28
CA ALA A 96 6.45 2.28 -7.95
C ALA A 96 7.11 0.89 -8.00
N ASP A 97 8.43 0.83 -8.21
CA ASP A 97 9.20 -0.42 -8.23
C ASP A 97 9.18 -1.11 -6.86
N LEU A 98 9.35 -0.33 -5.79
CA LEU A 98 9.29 -0.83 -4.42
C LEU A 98 7.88 -1.33 -4.07
N MET A 99 6.85 -0.59 -4.47
CA MET A 99 5.46 -0.98 -4.28
C MET A 99 5.14 -2.29 -4.99
N LEU A 100 5.54 -2.43 -6.26
CA LEU A 100 5.34 -3.65 -7.02
C LEU A 100 6.13 -4.82 -6.44
N GLY A 101 7.41 -4.63 -6.11
CA GLY A 101 8.25 -5.66 -5.49
C GLY A 101 7.65 -6.16 -4.17
N THR A 102 7.11 -5.25 -3.36
CA THR A 102 6.40 -5.60 -2.11
C THR A 102 5.12 -6.39 -2.39
N ALA A 103 4.31 -5.96 -3.37
CA ALA A 103 3.10 -6.68 -3.76
C ALA A 103 3.40 -8.11 -4.25
N VAL A 104 4.46 -8.27 -5.05
CA VAL A 104 4.95 -9.58 -5.52
C VAL A 104 5.41 -10.45 -4.36
N LEU A 105 6.19 -9.90 -3.43
CA LEU A 105 6.66 -10.64 -2.26
C LEU A 105 5.50 -11.12 -1.39
N LEU A 106 4.53 -10.24 -1.12
CA LEU A 106 3.33 -10.58 -0.34
C LEU A 106 2.48 -11.66 -1.02
N TRP A 107 2.24 -11.52 -2.33
CA TRP A 107 1.54 -12.53 -3.12
C TRP A 107 2.29 -13.87 -3.11
N PHE A 108 3.61 -13.86 -3.25
CA PHE A 108 4.43 -15.07 -3.25
C PHE A 108 4.38 -15.78 -1.89
N VAL A 109 4.54 -15.04 -0.78
CA VAL A 109 4.45 -15.61 0.58
C VAL A 109 3.06 -16.18 0.85
N ASP A 110 2.00 -15.47 0.46
CA ASP A 110 0.62 -15.95 0.64
C ASP A 110 0.31 -17.17 -0.24
N GLY A 111 0.75 -17.14 -1.50
CA GLY A 111 0.59 -18.21 -2.48
C GLY A 111 1.35 -19.48 -2.09
N ALA A 112 2.59 -19.34 -1.59
CA ALA A 112 3.40 -20.45 -1.09
C ALA A 112 2.76 -21.10 0.15
N ARG A 113 2.25 -20.28 1.10
CA ARG A 113 1.53 -20.78 2.29
C ARG A 113 0.25 -21.53 1.93
N LYS A 114 -0.48 -21.06 0.93
CA LYS A 114 -1.78 -21.64 0.50
C LYS A 114 -1.63 -22.76 -0.55
N GLY A 115 -0.42 -23.02 -1.05
CA GLY A 115 -0.20 -23.98 -2.14
C GLY A 115 -0.88 -23.60 -3.45
N ARG A 116 -1.10 -22.30 -3.71
CA ARG A 116 -1.85 -21.77 -4.86
C ARG A 116 -0.99 -20.93 -5.80
N LEU A 117 0.28 -21.28 -5.96
CA LEU A 117 1.14 -20.66 -6.98
C LEU A 117 0.78 -21.24 -8.34
N ARG A 118 -0.27 -20.72 -8.96
CA ARG A 118 -0.63 -21.03 -10.34
C ARG A 118 -0.39 -19.78 -11.17
N LEU A 119 0.44 -19.91 -12.20
CA LEU A 119 0.57 -18.90 -13.23
C LEU A 119 -0.40 -19.29 -14.34
N THR A 120 -1.47 -18.51 -14.47
CA THR A 120 -2.43 -18.72 -15.54
C THR A 120 -1.84 -18.20 -16.84
N SER A 121 -1.61 -19.11 -17.78
CA SER A 121 -1.18 -18.77 -19.13
C SER A 121 -2.37 -18.23 -19.91
N GLY A 122 -2.27 -16.98 -20.37
CA GLY A 122 -3.27 -16.34 -21.23
C GLY A 122 -2.61 -15.67 -22.44
N PRO A 123 -3.40 -15.18 -23.42
CA PRO A 123 -2.86 -14.52 -24.60
C PRO A 123 -2.10 -13.23 -24.25
N LEU A 124 -2.51 -12.51 -23.20
CA LEU A 124 -1.92 -11.23 -22.83
C LEU A 124 -0.47 -11.36 -22.31
N PRO A 125 -0.13 -12.23 -21.34
CA PRO A 125 1.27 -12.50 -20.96
C PRO A 125 2.15 -12.90 -22.14
N ILE A 126 1.62 -13.69 -23.10
CA ILE A 126 2.35 -14.11 -24.29
C ILE A 126 2.71 -12.89 -25.15
N LEU A 127 1.78 -11.97 -25.38
CA LEU A 127 2.04 -10.74 -26.12
C LEU A 127 3.13 -9.88 -25.44
N PHE A 128 3.13 -9.80 -24.12
CA PHE A 128 4.18 -9.13 -23.36
C PHE A 128 5.55 -9.81 -23.52
N VAL A 129 5.61 -11.14 -23.51
CA VAL A 129 6.85 -11.88 -23.76
C VAL A 129 7.37 -11.62 -25.17
N VAL A 130 6.50 -11.69 -26.19
CA VAL A 130 6.89 -11.37 -27.57
C VAL A 130 7.40 -9.94 -27.69
N TYR A 131 6.73 -8.99 -27.04
CA TYR A 131 7.15 -7.60 -27.02
C TYR A 131 8.50 -7.41 -26.30
N LEU A 132 8.74 -8.09 -25.18
CA LEU A 132 10.03 -8.07 -24.48
C LEU A 132 11.15 -8.64 -25.35
N LEU A 133 10.90 -9.72 -26.10
CA LEU A 133 11.87 -10.25 -27.05
C LEU A 133 12.19 -9.23 -28.16
N ALA A 134 11.17 -8.52 -28.68
CA ALA A 134 11.38 -7.46 -29.65
C ALA A 134 12.21 -6.30 -29.07
N LEU A 135 11.97 -5.91 -27.81
CA LEU A 135 12.79 -4.91 -27.12
C LEU A 135 14.24 -5.35 -27.00
N LEU A 136 14.48 -6.59 -26.57
CA LEU A 136 15.84 -7.13 -26.43
C LEU A 136 16.58 -7.18 -27.78
N LEU A 137 15.90 -7.54 -28.87
CA LEU A 137 16.46 -7.50 -30.22
C LEU A 137 16.77 -6.07 -30.69
N SER A 138 16.03 -5.08 -30.19
CA SER A 138 16.24 -3.66 -30.49
C SER A 138 17.46 -3.04 -29.78
N PHE A 139 18.11 -3.75 -28.85
CA PHE A 139 19.26 -3.22 -28.09
C PHE A 139 20.42 -2.81 -29.01
N SER A 140 20.62 -3.52 -30.11
CA SER A 140 21.70 -3.24 -31.06
C SER A 140 21.59 -1.84 -31.70
N ASN A 141 20.41 -1.23 -31.69
CA ASN A 141 20.16 0.12 -32.23
C ASN A 141 19.91 1.16 -31.12
N ALA A 142 20.16 0.84 -29.85
CA ALA A 142 19.91 1.76 -28.74
C ALA A 142 20.91 2.92 -28.75
N ILE A 143 20.40 4.15 -28.81
CA ILE A 143 21.19 5.39 -28.71
C ILE A 143 21.70 5.57 -27.27
N ASP A 144 20.85 5.23 -26.29
CA ASP A 144 21.17 5.24 -24.87
C ASP A 144 20.88 3.85 -24.28
N LEU A 145 21.93 3.16 -23.83
CA LEU A 145 21.82 1.82 -23.26
C LEU A 145 21.11 1.82 -21.90
N GLN A 146 21.29 2.88 -21.11
CA GLN A 146 20.65 3.01 -19.80
C GLN A 146 19.13 3.16 -19.97
N GLU A 147 18.70 4.02 -20.91
CA GLU A 147 17.27 4.20 -21.20
C GLU A 147 16.64 2.92 -21.77
N ALA A 148 17.36 2.18 -22.63
CA ALA A 148 16.91 0.89 -23.15
C ALA A 148 16.71 -0.16 -22.04
N VAL A 149 17.66 -0.27 -21.10
CA VAL A 149 17.58 -1.16 -19.94
C VAL A 149 16.41 -0.76 -19.03
N GLU A 150 16.25 0.53 -18.74
CA GLU A 150 15.10 1.01 -17.97
C GLU A 150 13.76 0.67 -18.65
N GLY A 151 13.71 0.76 -19.98
CA GLY A 151 12.57 0.33 -20.77
C GLY A 151 12.24 -1.14 -20.54
N VAL A 152 13.23 -2.04 -20.70
CA VAL A 152 13.03 -3.48 -20.49
C VAL A 152 12.57 -3.79 -19.08
N ILE A 153 13.16 -3.15 -18.06
CA ILE A 153 12.77 -3.35 -16.66
C ILE A 153 11.29 -2.98 -16.44
N LYS A 154 10.84 -1.82 -16.94
CA LYS A 154 9.44 -1.38 -16.82
C LYS A 154 8.48 -2.36 -17.49
N TRP A 155 8.83 -2.86 -18.67
CA TRP A 155 7.99 -3.80 -19.39
C TRP A 155 7.97 -5.19 -18.76
N LEU A 156 9.09 -5.62 -18.16
CA LEU A 156 9.16 -6.83 -17.35
C LEU A 156 8.28 -6.71 -16.10
N GLN A 157 8.34 -5.57 -15.41
CA GLN A 157 7.46 -5.26 -14.28
C GLN A 157 5.98 -5.29 -14.68
N MET A 158 5.63 -4.75 -15.85
CA MET A 158 4.27 -4.81 -16.37
C MET A 158 3.82 -6.25 -16.64
N LEU A 159 4.69 -7.10 -17.21
CA LEU A 159 4.40 -8.54 -17.37
C LEU A 159 4.13 -9.20 -16.02
N VAL A 160 4.96 -8.94 -15.01
CA VAL A 160 4.75 -9.45 -13.65
C VAL A 160 3.43 -8.96 -13.07
N ALA A 161 3.09 -7.68 -13.24
CA ALA A 161 1.83 -7.11 -12.79
C ALA A 161 0.63 -7.79 -13.46
N VAL A 162 0.68 -8.04 -14.77
CA VAL A 162 -0.39 -8.72 -15.52
C VAL A 162 -0.58 -10.16 -15.03
N LEU A 163 0.50 -10.89 -14.81
CA LEU A 163 0.45 -12.26 -14.27
C LEU A 163 -0.14 -12.28 -12.86
N LEU A 164 0.30 -11.35 -12.01
CA LEU A 164 -0.13 -11.26 -10.62
C LEU A 164 -1.60 -10.83 -10.51
N VAL A 165 -2.06 -9.87 -11.31
CA VAL A 165 -3.45 -9.40 -11.30
C VAL A 165 -4.42 -10.53 -11.67
N GLN A 166 -4.07 -11.37 -12.64
CA GLN A 166 -4.94 -12.47 -13.08
C GLN A 166 -5.14 -13.52 -11.98
N GLU A 167 -4.12 -13.80 -11.18
CA GLU A 167 -4.19 -14.82 -10.12
C GLU A 167 -4.68 -14.23 -8.78
N ALA A 168 -4.27 -13.00 -8.46
CA ALA A 168 -4.52 -12.38 -7.16
C ALA A 168 -5.91 -11.74 -7.04
N LEU A 169 -6.53 -11.30 -8.15
CA LEU A 169 -7.74 -10.49 -8.13
C LEU A 169 -8.96 -11.17 -8.74
N SER A 170 -10.08 -11.06 -8.04
CA SER A 170 -11.39 -11.39 -8.62
C SER A 170 -11.82 -10.37 -9.67
N SER A 171 -12.74 -10.76 -10.57
CA SER A 171 -13.28 -9.88 -11.63
C SER A 171 -13.87 -8.56 -11.10
N ARG A 172 -14.41 -8.57 -9.88
CA ARG A 172 -14.90 -7.33 -9.23
C ARG A 172 -13.74 -6.42 -8.82
N GLN A 173 -12.67 -6.97 -8.26
CA GLN A 173 -11.49 -6.20 -7.85
C GLN A 173 -10.72 -5.65 -9.04
N ILE A 174 -10.65 -6.40 -10.15
CA ILE A 174 -10.06 -5.92 -11.41
C ILE A 174 -10.77 -4.65 -11.89
N ARG A 175 -12.12 -4.59 -11.84
CA ARG A 175 -12.85 -3.36 -12.20
C ARG A 175 -12.44 -2.17 -11.34
N TRP A 176 -12.28 -2.35 -10.04
CA TRP A 176 -11.81 -1.28 -9.15
C TRP A 176 -10.36 -0.89 -9.42
N LEU A 177 -9.49 -1.86 -9.72
CA LEU A 177 -8.11 -1.58 -10.15
C LEU A 177 -8.10 -0.69 -11.40
N VAL A 178 -8.91 -1.02 -12.41
CA VAL A 178 -9.03 -0.22 -13.64
C VAL A 178 -9.54 1.18 -13.33
N TRP A 179 -10.57 1.32 -12.49
CA TRP A 179 -11.04 2.65 -12.07
C TRP A 179 -9.96 3.46 -11.34
N GLY A 180 -9.16 2.81 -10.48
CA GLY A 180 -8.03 3.44 -9.82
C GLY A 180 -6.98 3.93 -10.81
N LEU A 181 -6.60 3.10 -11.79
CA LEU A 181 -5.65 3.47 -12.85
C LEU A 181 -6.16 4.64 -13.70
N LEU A 182 -7.43 4.60 -14.10
CA LEU A 182 -8.06 5.67 -14.87
C LEU A 182 -8.10 6.98 -14.07
N ALA A 183 -8.53 6.92 -12.81
CA ALA A 183 -8.55 8.09 -11.94
C ALA A 183 -7.14 8.66 -11.74
N GLY A 184 -6.14 7.81 -11.50
CA GLY A 184 -4.75 8.24 -11.36
C GLY A 184 -4.22 8.88 -12.64
N GLY A 185 -4.51 8.28 -13.79
CA GLY A 185 -4.15 8.83 -15.11
C GLY A 185 -4.81 10.18 -15.38
N VAL A 186 -6.10 10.34 -15.07
CA VAL A 186 -6.83 11.61 -15.21
C VAL A 186 -6.22 12.69 -14.30
N LEU A 187 -5.95 12.36 -13.04
CA LEU A 187 -5.34 13.30 -12.10
C LEU A 187 -3.91 13.70 -12.55
N GLN A 188 -3.13 12.75 -13.06
CA GLN A 188 -1.80 13.03 -13.58
C GLN A 188 -1.83 13.87 -14.85
N ALA A 189 -2.78 13.62 -15.76
CA ALA A 189 -2.99 14.45 -16.94
C ALA A 189 -3.41 15.87 -16.56
N ALA A 190 -4.33 16.01 -15.59
CA ALA A 190 -4.73 17.32 -15.08
C ALA A 190 -3.56 18.08 -14.44
N LEU A 191 -2.71 17.38 -13.67
CA LEU A 191 -1.48 17.95 -13.12
C LEU A 191 -0.52 18.38 -14.24
N GLY A 192 -0.34 17.57 -15.27
CA GLY A 192 0.50 17.91 -16.42
C GLY A 192 -0.01 19.14 -17.17
N ILE A 193 -1.32 19.26 -17.38
CA ILE A 193 -1.95 20.45 -17.98
C ILE A 193 -1.69 21.68 -17.10
N TYR A 194 -1.87 21.57 -15.79
CA TYR A 194 -1.58 22.64 -14.85
C TYR A 194 -0.11 23.07 -14.92
N GLN A 195 0.84 22.13 -14.85
CA GLN A 195 2.28 22.42 -14.93
C GLN A 195 2.66 23.08 -16.25
N PHE A 196 2.05 22.65 -17.36
CA PHE A 196 2.26 23.22 -18.69
C PHE A 196 1.73 24.66 -18.79
N VAL A 197 0.47 24.91 -18.41
CA VAL A 197 -0.16 26.24 -18.50
C VAL A 197 0.55 27.26 -17.61
N PHE A 198 0.91 26.87 -16.38
CA PHE A 198 1.56 27.77 -15.44
C PHE A 198 3.09 27.81 -15.57
N ARG A 199 3.67 26.97 -16.44
CA ARG A 199 5.14 26.82 -16.61
C ARG A 199 5.87 26.48 -15.30
N ILE A 200 5.19 25.76 -14.41
CA ILE A 200 5.74 25.30 -13.14
C ILE A 200 6.01 23.81 -13.31
N GLY A 201 7.17 23.45 -13.87
CA GLY A 201 7.47 22.05 -14.18
C GLY A 201 8.89 21.82 -14.69
N PRO A 202 9.24 20.55 -14.97
CA PRO A 202 10.55 20.18 -15.52
C PRO A 202 10.85 20.93 -16.83
N PRO A 203 12.13 21.12 -17.20
CA PRO A 203 12.54 21.89 -18.37
C PRO A 203 11.81 21.48 -19.67
N ASN A 204 11.50 20.19 -19.81
CA ASN A 204 10.81 19.61 -20.97
C ASN A 204 9.36 20.07 -21.15
N PHE A 205 8.77 20.80 -20.20
CA PHE A 205 7.44 21.41 -20.35
C PHE A 205 7.50 22.85 -20.88
N LEU A 206 8.70 23.43 -21.03
CA LEU A 206 8.94 24.76 -21.58
C LEU A 206 9.23 24.69 -23.10
N LEU A 207 8.45 23.91 -23.86
CA LEU A 207 8.71 23.66 -25.29
C LEU A 207 8.29 24.82 -26.22
N LEU A 208 7.67 25.88 -25.69
CA LEU A 208 7.18 27.02 -26.46
C LEU A 208 7.90 28.29 -26.01
N ASP A 209 9.05 28.51 -26.62
CA ASP A 209 9.79 29.77 -26.69
C ASP A 209 9.66 30.37 -28.09
#